data_AF-A0A3E5BS97-F1
#
_entry.id   AF-A0A3E5BS97-F1
#
_cell.length_a   1.000
_cell.length_b   1.000
_cell.length_c   1.000
_cell.angle_alpha   90.00
_cell.angle_beta   90.00
_cell.angle_gamma   90.00
#
_symmetry.space_group_name_H-M   'P 1'
#
loop_
_entity.id
_entity.type
_entity.pdbx_description
1 polymer ?
#
loop_
_entity_poly.entity_id
_entity_poly.type
_entity_poly.pdbx_seq_one_letter_code
_entity_poly.pdbx_strand_id
1 'polypeptide(L)'
;MILQNIKERLNETRGWYIVLTAPHKEGKTKETLENKGIITYLPTLLVRRCWREKVREIQIPVINRCIFIYATDTEVEAMKETYPILPIETAETGD
;
A
#
# COMPACT_ATOMS: atom_id res chain seq x y z
N MET A 1 14.27 5.49 -25.84
CA MET A 1 13.05 5.89 -25.11
C MET A 1 12.86 5.13 -23.81
N ILE A 2 12.83 3.78 -23.81
CA ILE A 2 12.61 2.96 -22.60
C ILE A 2 13.66 3.19 -21.50
N LEU A 3 14.94 3.26 -21.87
CA LEU A 3 16.03 3.43 -20.89
C LEU A 3 16.00 4.78 -20.17
N GLN A 4 15.51 5.83 -20.85
CA GLN A 4 15.42 7.17 -20.29
C GLN A 4 14.31 7.24 -19.23
N ASN A 5 13.14 6.65 -19.52
CA ASN A 5 12.05 6.53 -18.54
C ASN A 5 12.46 5.71 -17.31
N ILE A 6 13.28 4.67 -17.46
CA ILE A 6 13.76 3.89 -16.31
C ILE A 6 14.68 4.76 -15.45
N LYS A 7 15.60 5.50 -16.05
CA LYS A 7 16.50 6.41 -15.32
C LYS A 7 15.72 7.51 -14.59
N GLU A 8 14.75 8.13 -15.24
CA GLU A 8 13.90 9.16 -14.63
C GLU A 8 13.16 8.62 -13.41
N ARG A 9 12.49 7.45 -13.54
CA ARG A 9 11.78 6.81 -12.42
C ARG A 9 12.69 6.37 -11.26
N LEU A 10 13.96 6.07 -11.54
CA LEU A 10 14.97 5.76 -10.53
C LEU A 10 15.52 7.02 -9.84
N ASN A 11 15.46 8.17 -10.52
CA ASN A 11 15.95 9.44 -10.00
C ASN A 11 14.92 10.17 -9.13
N GLU A 12 13.65 9.79 -9.23
CA GLU A 12 12.58 10.32 -8.39
C GLU A 12 12.76 9.87 -6.93
N THR A 13 12.71 10.84 -6.02
CA THR A 13 12.68 10.54 -4.58
C THR A 13 11.33 9.89 -4.25
N ARG A 14 11.40 8.70 -3.66
CA ARG A 14 10.23 7.90 -3.26
C ARG A 14 10.29 7.61 -1.77
N GLY A 15 9.13 7.57 -1.14
CA GLY A 15 8.98 7.30 0.28
C GLY A 15 7.91 6.25 0.55
N TRP A 16 7.90 5.75 1.79
CA TRP A 16 6.83 4.90 2.28
C TRP A 16 5.73 5.76 2.92
N TYR A 17 4.49 5.50 2.51
CA TYR A 17 3.30 6.15 3.07
C TYR A 17 2.25 5.11 3.44
N ILE A 18 1.32 5.49 4.30
CA ILE A 18 0.19 4.67 4.73
C ILE A 18 -1.09 5.26 4.15
N VAL A 19 -1.81 4.48 3.37
CA VAL A 19 -3.16 4.79 2.89
C VAL A 19 -4.17 4.18 3.85
N LEU A 20 -5.04 5.01 4.41
CA LEU A 20 -6.14 4.55 5.25
C LEU A 20 -7.34 4.14 4.40
N THR A 21 -7.84 2.93 4.61
CA THR A 21 -8.98 2.40 3.87
C THR A 21 -10.27 2.43 4.67
N ALA A 22 -11.39 2.35 3.96
CA ALA A 22 -12.65 1.95 4.57
C ALA A 22 -12.55 0.51 5.12
N PRO A 23 -13.34 0.16 6.15
CA PRO A 23 -13.37 -1.19 6.69
C PRO A 23 -13.62 -2.25 5.60
N HIS A 24 -12.82 -3.32 5.60
CA HIS A 24 -12.94 -4.46 4.67
C HIS A 24 -12.77 -4.10 3.17
N LYS A 25 -12.14 -2.96 2.88
CA LYS A 25 -11.82 -2.52 1.51
C LYS A 25 -10.33 -2.61 1.17
N GLU A 26 -9.49 -3.08 2.09
CA GLU A 26 -8.04 -3.17 1.96
C GLU A 26 -7.64 -3.88 0.65
N GLY A 27 -8.20 -5.07 0.39
CA GLY A 27 -7.88 -5.83 -0.82
C GLY A 27 -8.28 -5.11 -2.11
N LYS A 28 -9.46 -4.48 -2.14
CA LYS A 28 -9.95 -3.76 -3.34
C LYS A 28 -9.16 -2.48 -3.59
N THR A 29 -8.83 -1.74 -2.54
CA THR A 29 -8.01 -0.53 -2.66
C THR A 29 -6.59 -0.90 -3.12
N LYS A 30 -6.01 -1.99 -2.62
CA LYS A 30 -4.72 -2.53 -3.11
C LYS A 30 -4.74 -2.76 -4.61
N GLU A 31 -5.70 -3.55 -5.10
CA GLU A 31 -5.86 -3.85 -6.54
C GLU A 31 -6.02 -2.56 -7.37
N THR A 32 -6.81 -1.61 -6.88
CA THR A 32 -7.03 -0.32 -7.56
C THR A 32 -5.73 0.49 -7.68
N LEU A 33 -4.90 0.50 -6.63
CA LEU A 33 -3.62 1.21 -6.62
C LEU A 33 -2.57 0.51 -7.49
N GLU A 34 -2.51 -0.81 -7.47
CA GLU A 34 -1.63 -1.61 -8.33
C GLU A 34 -1.95 -1.41 -9.81
N ASN A 35 -3.25 -1.35 -10.16
CA ASN A 35 -3.69 -1.05 -11.53
C ASN A 35 -3.32 0.38 -11.99
N LYS A 36 -3.12 1.31 -11.06
CA LYS A 36 -2.58 2.65 -11.34
C LYS A 36 -1.05 2.68 -11.45
N GLY A 37 -0.38 1.55 -11.26
CA GLY A 37 1.08 1.44 -11.29
C GLY A 37 1.78 1.84 -9.99
N ILE A 38 1.03 2.03 -8.90
CA ILE A 38 1.60 2.33 -7.58
C ILE A 38 2.08 1.04 -6.93
N ILE A 39 3.29 1.09 -6.37
CA ILE A 39 3.86 -0.04 -5.62
C ILE A 39 3.16 -0.10 -4.27
N THR A 40 2.49 -1.21 -3.98
CA THR A 40 1.73 -1.38 -2.73
C THR A 40 2.16 -2.61 -1.95
N TYR A 41 1.98 -2.54 -0.64
CA TYR A 41 2.18 -3.63 0.28
C TYR A 41 1.03 -3.67 1.29
N LEU A 42 0.30 -4.78 1.30
CA LEU A 42 -0.74 -5.06 2.29
C LEU A 42 -0.29 -6.28 3.11
N PRO A 43 0.15 -6.11 4.36
CA PRO A 43 0.54 -7.23 5.19
C PRO A 43 -0.71 -8.08 5.49
N THR A 44 -0.69 -9.33 5.05
CA THR A 44 -1.77 -10.29 5.30
C THR A 44 -1.24 -11.52 6.03
N LEU A 45 -2.08 -12.06 6.92
CA LEU A 45 -1.83 -13.30 7.63
C LEU A 45 -2.82 -14.35 7.18
N LEU A 46 -2.32 -15.55 6.94
CA LEU A 46 -3.10 -16.72 6.59
C LEU A 46 -3.63 -17.37 7.88
N VAL A 47 -4.96 -17.39 8.05
CA VAL A 47 -5.60 -17.93 9.25
C VAL A 47 -6.63 -19.00 8.89
N ARG A 48 -6.71 -20.05 9.71
CA ARG A 48 -7.75 -21.07 9.60
C ARG A 48 -8.98 -20.65 10.38
N ARG A 49 -10.13 -20.60 9.71
CA ARG A 49 -11.42 -20.35 10.34
C ARG A 49 -12.42 -21.45 10.00
N CYS A 50 -13.16 -21.88 11.01
CA CYS A 50 -14.22 -22.86 10.88
C CYS A 50 -15.58 -22.17 10.80
N TRP A 51 -16.37 -22.48 9.77
CA TRP A 51 -17.76 -22.06 9.65
C TRP A 51 -18.63 -23.27 9.39
N ARG A 52 -19.61 -23.52 10.27
CA ARG A 52 -20.59 -24.62 10.13
C ARG A 52 -19.89 -25.91 9.69
N GLU A 53 -18.88 -26.32 10.48
CA GLU A 53 -18.05 -27.53 10.29
C GLU A 53 -17.05 -27.50 9.13
N LYS A 54 -17.03 -26.45 8.29
CA LYS A 54 -16.02 -26.29 7.22
C LYS A 54 -14.87 -25.41 7.68
N VAL A 55 -13.67 -25.97 7.71
CA VAL A 55 -12.43 -25.20 7.92
C VAL A 55 -11.98 -24.63 6.58
N ARG A 56 -11.74 -23.32 6.54
CA ARG A 56 -11.14 -22.62 5.39
C ARG A 56 -9.96 -21.80 5.86
N GLU A 57 -8.95 -21.75 5.01
CA GLU A 57 -7.82 -20.86 5.17
C GLU A 57 -8.13 -19.55 4.46
N ILE A 58 -8.07 -18.44 5.17
CA ILE A 58 -8.38 -17.10 4.66
C ILE A 58 -7.22 -16.16 4.95
N GLN A 59 -6.98 -15.21 4.04
CA GLN A 59 -6.05 -14.11 4.27
C GLN A 59 -6.79 -12.96 4.95
N ILE A 60 -6.28 -12.53 6.10
CA ILE A 60 -6.76 -11.35 6.81
C ILE A 60 -5.66 -10.29 6.87
N PRO A 61 -5.98 -8.99 6.81
CA PRO A 61 -4.97 -7.95 7.00
C PRO A 61 -4.41 -8.02 8.43
N VAL A 62 -3.08 -7.92 8.56
CA VAL A 62 -2.39 -7.85 9.86
C VAL A 62 -2.69 -6.53 10.54
N ILE A 63 -2.68 -5.45 9.75
CA ILE A 63 -3.04 -4.11 10.19
C ILE A 63 -4.32 -3.75 9.46
N ASN A 64 -5.43 -3.72 10.21
CA ASN A 64 -6.74 -3.39 9.65
C ASN A 64 -6.74 -1.97 9.10
N ARG A 65 -7.46 -1.78 7.98
CA ARG A 65 -7.70 -0.47 7.36
C ARG A 65 -6.44 0.28 6.89
N CYS A 66 -5.32 -0.40 6.69
CA CYS A 66 -4.07 0.22 6.25
C CYS A 66 -3.47 -0.52 5.05
N ILE A 67 -2.99 0.25 4.08
CA ILE A 67 -2.15 -0.23 2.97
C ILE A 67 -0.88 0.62 2.95
N PHE A 68 0.27 -0.01 2.83
CA PHE A 68 1.54 0.67 2.64
C PHE A 68 1.77 0.90 1.15
N ILE A 69 2.19 2.10 0.79
CA ILE A 69 2.52 2.46 -0.59
C ILE A 69 3.95 2.98 -0.66
N TYR A 70 4.63 2.67 -1.76
CA TYR A 70 5.92 3.23 -2.08
C TYR A 70 5.78 4.13 -3.30
N ALA A 71 5.76 5.44 -3.05
CA ALA A 71 5.31 6.43 -4.01
C ALA A 71 6.16 7.70 -3.97
N THR A 72 6.07 8.52 -5.01
CA THR A 72 6.63 9.88 -5.03
C THR A 72 5.67 10.87 -4.35
N ASP A 73 6.17 12.03 -3.95
CA ASP A 73 5.32 13.10 -3.41
C ASP A 73 4.24 13.55 -4.40
N THR A 74 4.55 13.54 -5.71
CA THR A 74 3.59 13.87 -6.78
C THR A 74 2.47 12.83 -6.89
N GLU A 75 2.81 11.54 -6.83
CA GLU A 75 1.84 10.44 -6.81
C GLU A 75 0.95 10.54 -5.55
N VAL A 76 1.54 10.84 -4.39
CA VAL A 76 0.82 11.00 -3.12
C VAL A 76 -0.14 12.19 -3.17
N GLU A 77 0.29 13.34 -3.67
CA GLU A 77 -0.55 14.54 -3.76
C GLU A 77 -1.79 14.28 -4.63
N ALA A 78 -1.62 13.60 -5.77
CA ALA A 78 -2.74 13.19 -6.63
C ALA A 78 -3.71 12.21 -5.95
N MET A 79 -3.26 11.44 -4.95
CA MET A 79 -4.08 10.46 -4.25
C MET A 79 -4.77 11.02 -3.00
N LYS A 80 -4.26 12.12 -2.42
CA LYS A 80 -4.84 12.75 -1.21
C LYS A 80 -6.30 13.17 -1.37
N GLU A 81 -6.73 13.49 -2.60
CA GLU A 81 -8.14 13.79 -2.88
C GLU A 81 -9.07 12.58 -2.69
N THR A 82 -8.56 11.38 -2.96
CA THR A 82 -9.36 10.15 -2.92
C THR A 82 -9.24 9.41 -1.58
N TYR A 83 -8.04 9.43 -0.98
CA TYR A 83 -7.73 8.64 0.19
C TYR A 83 -7.03 9.46 1.26
N PRO A 84 -7.29 9.22 2.56
CA PRO A 84 -6.45 9.75 3.62
C PRO A 84 -5.08 9.05 3.61
N ILE A 85 -4.00 9.83 3.56
CA ILE A 85 -2.62 9.33 3.48
C ILE A 85 -1.80 9.92 4.63
N LEU A 86 -1.02 9.07 5.29
CA LEU A 86 -0.10 9.45 6.37
C LEU A 86 1.35 9.17 5.93
N PRO A 87 2.30 10.11 6.12
CA PRO A 87 3.72 9.83 5.93
C PRO A 87 4.23 8.89 7.05
N ILE A 88 5.22 8.06 6.73
CA ILE A 88 5.99 7.35 7.75
C ILE A 88 7.20 8.21 8.07
N GLU A 89 7.29 8.67 9.32
CA GLU A 89 8.51 9.30 9.81
C GLU A 89 9.61 8.23 9.83
N THR A 90 10.52 8.29 8.86
CA THR A 90 11.79 7.60 8.98
C THR A 90 12.55 8.33 10.07
N ALA A 91 12.74 7.68 11.22
CA ALA A 91 13.66 8.18 12.22
C ALA A 91 15.01 8.36 11.52
N GLU A 92 15.39 9.62 11.26
CA GLU A 92 16.71 9.95 10.79
C GLU A 92 17.65 9.43 11.86
N THR A 93 18.44 8.40 11.54
CA THR A 93 19.55 7.97 12.38
C THR A 93 20.42 9.20 12.57
N GLY A 94 20.32 9.83 13.73
CA GLY A 94 21.14 10.97 14.09
C GLY A 94 22.60 10.57 14.01
N ASP A 95 23.36 11.32 13.22
CA ASP A 95 24.83 11.37 13.25
C ASP A 95 25.35 11.89 14.60
#